data_AF-A0A966R7M0-F1
#
_entry.id   AF-A0A966R7M0-F1
#
_cell.length_a   1.000
_cell.length_b   1.000
_cell.length_c   1.000
_cell.angle_alpha   90.00
_cell.angle_beta   90.00
_cell.angle_gamma   90.00
#
_symmetry.space_group_name_H-M   'P 1'
#
loop_
_entity.id
_entity.type
_entity.pdbx_description
1 polymer ?
#
loop_
_entity_poly.entity_id
_entity_poly.type
_entity_poly.pdbx_seq_one_letter_code
_entity_poly.pdbx_strand_id
1 'polypeptide(L)'
;MSKTAMGGHDIALELRVLMSPITGKPYVWDWGYQTRKEVDLSTYTVPEHLLIHIEGRGGAYYIYRDLNGYTKENEIAADNFFANFPEWEEVAPKVVEGDYSWTEEDHNSFRKLAEWCSERPGFVWTWPY
;
A
#
# COMPACT_ATOMS: atom_id res chain seq x y z
N MET A 1 24.79 -23.61 -11.02
CA MET A 1 24.67 -22.21 -10.55
C MET A 1 23.32 -22.08 -9.89
N SER A 2 23.29 -21.99 -8.56
CA SER A 2 22.05 -21.80 -7.80
C SER A 2 21.65 -20.33 -7.94
N LYS A 3 20.57 -20.07 -8.70
CA LYS A 3 19.90 -18.77 -8.65
C LYS A 3 19.02 -18.79 -7.41
N THR A 4 19.52 -18.25 -6.32
CA THR A 4 18.69 -17.88 -5.17
C THR A 4 17.66 -16.88 -5.70
N ALA A 5 16.41 -17.32 -5.82
CA ALA A 5 15.31 -16.41 -6.14
C ALA A 5 15.17 -15.45 -4.95
N MET A 6 15.70 -14.23 -5.10
CA MET A 6 15.36 -13.12 -4.23
C MET A 6 13.89 -12.81 -4.51
N GLY A 7 12.99 -13.43 -3.75
CA GLY A 7 11.56 -13.18 -3.86
C GLY A 7 11.24 -11.79 -3.35
N GLY A 8 11.48 -10.76 -4.18
CA GLY A 8 11.04 -9.40 -3.95
C GLY A 8 9.52 -9.30 -4.14
N HIS A 9 8.90 -8.43 -3.36
CA HIS A 9 7.52 -7.98 -3.60
C HIS A 9 7.59 -6.77 -4.53
N ASP A 10 6.61 -6.62 -5.43
CA ASP A 10 6.54 -5.47 -6.34
C ASP A 10 5.81 -4.29 -5.67
N ILE A 11 4.99 -4.58 -4.66
CA ILE A 11 4.42 -3.63 -3.71
C ILE A 11 4.36 -4.29 -2.32
N ALA A 12 4.56 -3.50 -1.27
CA ALA A 12 4.24 -3.89 0.09
C ALA A 12 3.52 -2.76 0.85
N LEU A 13 2.67 -3.12 1.80
CA LEU A 13 2.07 -2.21 2.77
C LEU A 13 2.82 -2.32 4.09
N GLU A 14 3.34 -1.19 4.57
CA GLU A 14 4.01 -1.08 5.86
C GLU A 14 3.19 -0.24 6.83
N LEU A 15 3.23 -0.60 8.12
CA LEU A 15 2.73 0.25 9.20
C LEU A 15 3.91 0.85 9.97
N ARG A 16 4.09 2.17 9.85
CA ARG A 16 5.18 2.91 10.50
C ARG A 16 4.67 3.58 11.77
N VAL A 17 5.08 3.02 12.90
CA VAL A 17 4.67 3.46 14.23
C VAL A 17 5.90 3.76 15.08
N LEU A 18 5.82 4.83 15.85
CA LEU A 18 6.86 5.24 16.80
C LEU A 18 6.36 5.04 18.23
N MET A 19 7.30 4.85 19.15
CA MET A 19 6.99 4.71 20.58
C MET A 19 7.26 6.01 21.33
N SER A 20 6.26 6.46 22.09
CA SER A 20 6.36 7.64 22.97
C SER A 20 7.36 7.39 24.09
N PRO A 21 8.45 8.17 24.23
CA PRO A 21 9.33 8.04 25.40
C PRO A 21 8.67 8.54 26.70
N ILE A 22 7.61 9.36 26.59
CA ILE A 22 6.91 9.95 27.74
C ILE A 22 5.76 9.04 28.19
N THR A 23 4.87 8.69 27.26
CA THR A 23 3.63 7.96 27.59
C THR A 23 3.77 6.44 27.42
N GLY A 24 4.86 5.97 26.80
CA GLY A 24 5.05 4.56 26.47
C GLY A 24 4.06 4.02 25.43
N LYS A 25 3.24 4.88 24.81
CA LYS A 25 2.22 4.49 23.83
C LYS A 25 2.72 4.63 22.39
N PRO A 26 2.20 3.80 21.47
CA PRO A 26 2.44 3.96 20.05
C PRO A 26 1.80 5.25 19.53
N TYR A 27 2.46 5.87 18.56
CA TYR A 27 1.96 7.05 17.87
C TYR A 27 2.45 7.07 16.43
N VAL A 28 1.75 7.83 15.60
CA VAL A 28 2.12 8.13 14.22
C VAL A 28 2.17 9.62 14.00
N TRP A 29 2.88 10.02 12.97
CA TRP A 29 2.79 11.38 12.43
C TRP A 29 1.73 11.40 11.33
N ASP A 30 0.99 12.49 11.23
CA ASP A 30 0.25 12.78 10.02
C ASP A 30 1.20 13.07 8.84
N TRP A 31 0.63 13.08 7.64
CA TRP A 31 1.37 13.48 6.45
C TRP A 31 1.93 14.90 6.62
N GLY A 32 3.23 15.07 6.37
CA GLY A 32 3.93 16.33 6.58
C GLY A 32 4.42 16.59 8.01
N TYR A 33 4.35 15.59 8.90
CA TYR A 33 4.92 15.64 10.26
C TYR A 33 4.41 16.81 11.12
N GLN A 34 3.17 17.23 10.91
CA GLN A 34 2.57 18.39 11.58
C GLN A 34 1.99 18.02 12.95
N THR A 35 1.33 16.88 13.02
CA THR A 35 0.58 16.44 14.21
C THR A 35 0.97 15.02 14.58
N ARG A 36 1.25 14.87 15.87
CA ARG A 36 1.44 13.58 16.51
C ARG A 36 0.10 13.02 16.97
N LYS A 37 -0.23 11.80 16.56
CA LYS A 37 -1.46 11.11 16.97
C LYS A 37 -1.10 9.83 17.72
N GLU A 38 -1.47 9.73 19.00
CA GLU A 38 -1.45 8.43 19.68
C GLU A 38 -2.43 7.49 18.98
N VAL A 39 -2.04 6.22 18.79
CA VAL A 39 -2.84 5.24 18.07
C VAL A 39 -3.10 4.03 18.94
N ASP A 40 -4.26 3.41 18.76
CA ASP A 40 -4.56 2.09 19.33
C ASP A 40 -4.30 1.03 18.26
N LEU A 41 -3.22 0.25 18.43
CA LEU A 41 -2.82 -0.78 17.45
C LEU A 41 -3.84 -1.90 17.29
N SER A 42 -4.78 -2.08 18.23
CA SER A 42 -5.87 -3.04 18.06
C SER A 42 -6.82 -2.65 16.91
N THR A 43 -6.85 -1.37 16.53
CA THR A 43 -7.64 -0.86 15.39
C THR A 43 -6.93 -0.99 14.04
N TYR A 44 -5.69 -1.48 14.03
CA TYR A 44 -4.82 -1.65 12.85
C TYR A 44 -4.76 -3.09 12.36
N THR A 45 -5.61 -3.98 12.87
CA THR A 45 -5.75 -5.33 12.31
C THR A 45 -6.45 -5.26 10.95
N VAL A 46 -5.70 -5.53 9.88
CA VAL A 46 -6.22 -5.58 8.51
C VAL A 46 -7.26 -6.71 8.40
N PRO A 47 -8.45 -6.47 7.81
CA PRO A 47 -9.45 -7.51 7.59
C PRO A 47 -8.91 -8.70 6.78
N GLU A 48 -9.29 -9.92 7.17
CA GLU A 48 -8.75 -11.18 6.61
C GLU A 48 -8.82 -11.24 5.07
N HIS A 49 -9.95 -10.85 4.50
CA HIS A 49 -10.17 -10.85 3.05
C HIS A 49 -9.32 -9.83 2.27
N LEU A 50 -8.70 -8.87 2.96
CA LEU A 50 -7.81 -7.86 2.38
C LEU A 50 -6.34 -8.20 2.54
N LEU A 51 -5.99 -9.19 3.38
CA LEU A 51 -4.60 -9.58 3.65
C LEU A 51 -3.85 -10.00 2.38
N ILE A 52 -4.56 -10.50 1.38
CA ILE A 52 -4.00 -10.91 0.08
C ILE A 52 -3.29 -9.78 -0.66
N HIS A 53 -3.62 -8.52 -0.36
CA HIS A 53 -3.08 -7.34 -1.04
C HIS A 53 -2.03 -6.59 -0.22
N ILE A 54 -1.69 -7.05 0.99
CA ILE A 54 -0.63 -6.42 1.81
C ILE A 54 0.73 -6.53 1.11
N GLU A 55 0.96 -7.65 0.43
CA GLU A 55 2.16 -7.92 -0.33
C GLU A 55 1.77 -8.38 -1.73
N GLY A 56 2.12 -7.58 -2.73
CA GLY A 56 1.75 -7.83 -4.11
C GLY A 56 2.94 -8.27 -4.96
N ARG A 57 2.66 -9.15 -5.92
CA ARG A 57 3.58 -9.49 -7.02
C ARG A 57 2.86 -9.42 -8.35
N GLY A 58 3.61 -9.11 -9.41
CA GLY A 58 3.14 -9.04 -10.78
C GLY A 58 3.02 -7.61 -11.31
N GLY A 59 3.03 -7.51 -12.64
CA GLY A 59 2.97 -6.24 -13.38
C GLY A 59 1.81 -5.31 -13.01
N ALA A 60 0.71 -5.87 -12.50
CA ALA A 60 -0.49 -5.11 -12.14
C ALA A 60 -0.23 -4.04 -11.08
N TYR A 61 0.63 -4.30 -10.09
CA TYR A 61 0.91 -3.33 -9.02
C TYR A 61 1.72 -2.12 -9.50
N TYR A 62 2.59 -2.30 -10.50
CA TYR A 62 3.32 -1.19 -11.13
C TYR A 62 2.39 -0.21 -11.84
N ILE A 63 1.23 -0.66 -12.33
CA ILE A 63 0.22 0.20 -12.97
C ILE A 63 -0.22 1.29 -11.98
N TYR A 64 -0.47 0.94 -10.71
CA TYR A 64 -0.93 1.87 -9.70
C TYR A 64 0.12 2.90 -9.33
N ARG A 65 1.40 2.50 -9.22
CA ARG A 65 2.51 3.44 -9.01
C ARG A 65 2.60 4.45 -10.15
N ASP A 66 2.56 3.97 -11.39
CA ASP A 66 2.70 4.81 -12.57
C ASP A 66 1.51 5.76 -12.75
N LEU A 67 0.28 5.29 -12.50
CA LEU A 67 -0.94 6.10 -12.57
C LEU A 67 -1.03 7.14 -11.44
N ASN A 68 -0.54 6.83 -10.24
CA ASN A 68 -0.46 7.80 -9.15
C ASN A 68 0.63 8.88 -9.37
N GLY A 69 1.48 8.75 -10.41
CA GLY A 69 2.48 9.75 -10.76
C GLY A 69 3.78 9.69 -9.93
N TYR A 70 3.95 8.68 -9.07
CA TYR A 70 5.09 8.53 -8.16
C TYR A 70 6.24 7.76 -8.82
N THR A 71 6.72 8.27 -9.95
CA THR A 71 7.79 7.62 -10.73
C THR A 71 9.19 7.78 -10.13
N LYS A 72 9.34 8.61 -9.08
CA LYS A 72 10.64 8.92 -8.45
C LYS A 72 10.71 8.57 -6.96
N GLU A 73 9.57 8.28 -6.34
CA GLU A 73 9.49 7.96 -4.92
C GLU A 73 9.18 6.47 -4.76
N ASN A 74 9.88 5.82 -3.84
CA ASN A 74 9.73 4.39 -3.59
C ASN A 74 8.69 4.07 -2.53
N GLU A 75 8.07 5.11 -1.98
CA GLU A 75 7.08 5.00 -0.94
C GLU A 75 6.07 6.13 -1.03
N ILE A 76 4.86 5.89 -0.54
CA ILE A 76 3.78 6.87 -0.49
C ILE A 76 2.86 6.55 0.69
N ALA A 77 2.43 7.59 1.42
CA ALA A 77 1.43 7.39 2.47
C ALA A 77 0.09 6.91 1.89
N ALA A 78 -0.60 6.03 2.63
CA ALA A 78 -1.80 5.36 2.14
C ALA A 78 -2.95 6.32 1.80
N ASP A 79 -3.06 7.45 2.50
CA ASP A 79 -4.01 8.51 2.22
C ASP A 79 -3.76 9.18 0.86
N ASN A 80 -2.50 9.54 0.58
CA ASN A 80 -2.12 10.12 -0.71
C ASN A 80 -2.25 9.14 -1.87
N PHE A 81 -1.95 7.86 -1.62
CA PHE A 81 -2.15 6.79 -2.60
C PHE A 81 -3.63 6.60 -2.92
N PHE A 82 -4.49 6.63 -1.90
CA PHE A 82 -5.93 6.48 -2.10
C PHE A 82 -6.55 7.71 -2.78
N ALA A 83 -6.06 8.91 -2.48
CA ALA A 83 -6.57 10.15 -3.07
C ALA A 83 -6.47 10.20 -4.61
N ASN A 84 -5.52 9.47 -5.20
CA ASN A 84 -5.36 9.36 -6.65
C ASN A 84 -5.46 7.89 -7.11
N PHE A 85 -6.19 7.06 -6.36
CA PHE A 85 -6.39 5.68 -6.75
C PHE A 85 -7.17 5.64 -8.07
N PRO A 86 -6.64 5.00 -9.12
CA PRO A 86 -7.24 5.02 -10.44
C PRO A 86 -8.56 4.26 -10.47
N GLU A 87 -9.45 4.60 -11.39
CA GLU A 87 -10.63 3.79 -11.69
C GLU A 87 -10.26 2.57 -12.55
N TRP A 88 -11.11 1.54 -12.58
CA TRP A 88 -10.81 0.30 -13.29
C TRP A 88 -10.56 0.53 -14.79
N GLU A 89 -11.31 1.43 -15.41
CA GLU A 89 -11.19 1.78 -16.83
C GLU A 89 -9.81 2.36 -17.20
N GLU A 90 -9.09 2.93 -16.23
CA GLU A 90 -7.73 3.44 -16.41
C GLU A 90 -6.68 2.33 -16.25
N VAL A 91 -6.97 1.32 -15.44
CA VAL A 91 -6.10 0.17 -15.14
C VAL A 91 -6.21 -0.90 -16.22
N ALA A 92 -7.43 -1.27 -16.62
CA ALA A 92 -7.72 -2.40 -17.52
C ALA A 92 -6.90 -2.38 -18.82
N PRO A 93 -6.70 -1.24 -19.52
CA PRO A 93 -5.90 -1.20 -20.75
C PRO A 93 -4.41 -1.45 -20.55
N LYS A 94 -3.92 -1.37 -19.31
CA LYS A 94 -2.50 -1.53 -18.95
C LYS A 94 -2.17 -2.92 -18.39
N VAL A 95 -3.18 -3.73 -18.10
CA VAL A 95 -3.01 -5.11 -17.67
C VAL A 95 -2.48 -5.92 -18.86
N VAL A 96 -1.23 -6.41 -18.73
CA VAL A 96 -0.58 -7.20 -19.78
C VAL A 96 -1.04 -8.66 -19.68
N GLU A 97 -1.48 -9.25 -20.78
CA GLU A 97 -1.77 -10.70 -20.84
C GLU A 97 -0.48 -11.50 -20.56
N GLY A 98 -0.45 -12.27 -19.45
CA GLY A 98 0.62 -13.24 -19.19
C GLY A 98 1.03 -13.39 -17.72
N ASP A 99 0.93 -12.31 -16.94
CA ASP A 99 0.82 -12.41 -15.49
C ASP A 99 -0.66 -12.60 -15.13
N TYR A 100 -0.96 -13.18 -13.97
CA TYR A 100 -2.32 -13.37 -13.44
C TYR A 100 -3.29 -12.30 -13.97
N SER A 101 -4.38 -12.73 -14.60
CA SER A 101 -5.36 -11.84 -15.23
C SER A 101 -5.98 -10.95 -14.16
N TRP A 102 -5.35 -9.80 -13.90
CA TRP A 102 -5.81 -8.85 -12.90
C TRP A 102 -7.19 -8.37 -13.35
N THR A 103 -8.20 -8.64 -12.53
CA THR A 103 -9.60 -8.37 -12.87
C THR A 103 -10.10 -7.09 -12.21
N GLU A 104 -11.30 -6.67 -12.60
CA GLU A 104 -12.04 -5.61 -11.91
C GLU A 104 -12.33 -5.99 -10.45
N GLU A 105 -12.55 -7.27 -10.17
CA GLU A 105 -12.77 -7.77 -8.81
C GLU A 105 -11.50 -7.60 -7.96
N ASP A 106 -10.34 -7.96 -8.51
CA ASP A 106 -9.04 -7.77 -7.85
C ASP A 106 -8.77 -6.28 -7.59
N HIS A 107 -9.03 -5.44 -8.59
CA HIS A 107 -8.94 -3.98 -8.47
C HIS A 107 -9.83 -3.43 -7.35
N ASN A 108 -11.10 -3.81 -7.33
CA ASN A 108 -12.05 -3.35 -6.30
C ASN A 108 -11.68 -3.88 -4.91
N SER A 109 -11.17 -5.11 -4.82
CA SER A 109 -10.67 -5.69 -3.59
C SER A 109 -9.43 -4.94 -3.08
N PHE A 110 -8.50 -4.59 -3.97
CA PHE A 110 -7.33 -3.79 -3.64
C PHE A 110 -7.69 -2.36 -3.22
N ARG A 111 -8.67 -1.73 -3.90
CA ARG A 111 -9.21 -0.42 -3.55
C ARG A 111 -9.75 -0.39 -2.12
N LYS A 112 -10.46 -1.44 -1.69
CA LYS A 112 -10.95 -1.56 -0.31
C LYS A 112 -9.82 -1.58 0.71
N LEU A 113 -8.69 -2.24 0.40
CA LEU A 113 -7.51 -2.18 1.27
C LEU A 113 -6.93 -0.76 1.29
N ALA A 114 -6.75 -0.13 0.13
CA ALA A 114 -6.24 1.24 0.04
C ALA A 114 -7.11 2.24 0.81
N GLU A 115 -8.44 2.14 0.68
CA GLU A 115 -9.41 2.93 1.43
C GLU A 115 -9.27 2.69 2.94
N TRP A 116 -9.30 1.43 3.37
CA TRP A 116 -9.17 1.07 4.79
C TRP A 116 -7.86 1.60 5.40
N CYS A 117 -6.76 1.56 4.65
CA CYS A 117 -5.48 2.13 5.07
C CYS A 117 -5.49 3.66 5.08
N SER A 118 -6.19 4.31 4.14
CA SER A 118 -6.26 5.78 4.05
C SER A 118 -6.91 6.43 5.28
N GLU A 119 -7.85 5.72 5.91
CA GLU A 119 -8.51 6.17 7.14
C GLU A 119 -7.61 6.05 8.38
N ARG A 120 -6.46 5.37 8.27
CA ARG A 120 -5.58 5.00 9.37
C ARG A 120 -4.17 5.55 9.13
N PRO A 121 -3.75 6.58 9.89
CA PRO A 121 -2.45 7.18 9.67
C PRO A 121 -1.30 6.21 9.96
N GLY A 122 -0.18 6.37 9.26
CA GLY A 122 1.02 5.55 9.45
C GLY A 122 1.15 4.37 8.48
N PHE A 123 0.12 4.05 7.70
CA PHE A 123 0.27 3.13 6.57
C PHE A 123 1.01 3.78 5.41
N VAL A 124 1.96 3.04 4.84
CA VAL A 124 2.81 3.46 3.72
C VAL A 124 2.88 2.32 2.72
N TRP A 125 2.59 2.61 1.45
CA TRP A 125 2.86 1.71 0.34
C TRP A 125 4.31 1.86 -0.10
N THR A 126 5.01 0.76 -0.31
CA THR A 126 6.42 0.73 -0.74
C THR A 126 6.60 -0.16 -1.96
N TRP A 127 7.60 0.15 -2.78
CA TRP A 127 7.98 -0.61 -3.98
C TRP A 127 9.51 -0.78 -4.05
N PRO A 128 10.02 -1.86 -4.67
CA PRO A 128 11.46 -2.05 -4.85
C PRO A 128 12.05 -1.00 -5.81
N TYR A 129 13.33 -0.65 -5.58
CA TYR A 129 14.16 0.17 -6.47
C TYR A 129 14.49 -0.54 -7.78
#